data_AF-A0A4Q5SC56-F1
#
_entry.id   AF-A0A4Q5SC56-F1
#
_cell.length_a   1.000
_cell.length_b   1.000
_cell.length_c   1.000
_cell.angle_alpha   90.00
_cell.angle_beta   90.00
_cell.angle_gamma   90.00
#
_symmetry.space_group_name_H-M   'P 1'
#
loop_
_entity.id
_entity.type
_entity.pdbx_description
1 polymer ?
#
loop_
_entity_poly.entity_id
_entity_poly.type
_entity_poly.pdbx_seq_one_letter_code
_entity_poly.pdbx_strand_id
1 'polypeptide(L)'
;MFRTKRSRALILAASVALLASAGSAQMQALSAGSVMDAVARLKPGQYIWAPEIAPQGPMLVIVNIATQRLVAYRNGVPIAVSTISSGKAGHRTPLGVFPILQKAARHRSSKYSNAPMPYMQRLTWYGIALHGGSLPGYPASHGCIRLPHAFAPLLFGETALGMTVVIVNQPAELRIAPTPRMASAASSGPAAWHPELSPSGPVSIVVSAADRRMVVLRNGVEIGSAPVNFEGVVDRVQAYVLRDMTGGDYRWARVPLPGQSPAAATDMPASASG
;
A
#
# COMPACT_ATOMS: atom_id res chain seq x y z
N MET A 1 -1.48 -45.75 76.64
CA MET A 1 -1.57 -44.50 77.42
C MET A 1 -0.87 -43.40 76.62
N PHE A 2 -1.53 -42.25 76.42
CA PHE A 2 -1.07 -41.02 75.74
C PHE A 2 -0.88 -41.09 74.20
N ARG A 3 -1.21 -40.09 73.39
CA ARG A 3 -2.10 -38.91 73.45
C ARG A 3 -2.19 -38.40 72.00
N THR A 4 -3.34 -37.85 71.65
CA THR A 4 -3.71 -37.16 70.41
C THR A 4 -2.68 -36.14 69.88
N LYS A 5 -2.67 -35.95 68.53
CA LYS A 5 -2.85 -34.63 67.88
C LYS A 5 -3.00 -34.77 66.35
N ARG A 6 -4.20 -34.46 65.86
CA ARG A 6 -4.44 -33.99 64.48
C ARG A 6 -3.96 -32.54 64.40
N SER A 7 -3.29 -32.14 63.30
CA SER A 7 -3.57 -30.90 62.54
C SER A 7 -2.48 -30.53 61.54
N ARG A 8 -2.94 -30.28 60.31
CA ARG A 8 -2.52 -29.24 59.34
C ARG A 8 -1.13 -29.37 58.68
N ALA A 9 -1.13 -29.60 57.38
CA ALA A 9 -0.86 -28.54 56.39
C ALA A 9 -1.12 -29.06 54.97
N LEU A 10 -2.18 -28.55 54.33
CA LEU A 10 -2.24 -28.48 52.87
C LEU A 10 -1.19 -27.46 52.43
N ILE A 11 -0.24 -27.87 51.58
CA ILE A 11 0.55 -26.92 50.79
C ILE A 11 0.39 -27.28 49.31
N LEU A 12 -0.16 -26.29 48.61
CA LEU A 12 -0.30 -26.11 47.17
C LEU A 12 0.92 -26.57 46.36
N ALA A 13 0.66 -27.32 45.30
CA ALA A 13 1.47 -27.24 44.07
C ALA A 13 0.52 -27.28 42.87
N ALA A 14 -0.26 -26.21 42.68
CA ALA A 14 -0.95 -25.97 41.42
C ALA A 14 0.07 -25.42 40.43
N SER A 15 0.67 -26.32 39.64
CA SER A 15 1.55 -25.99 38.54
C SER A 15 0.75 -25.30 37.43
N VAL A 16 0.64 -23.97 37.49
CA VAL A 16 0.15 -23.18 36.35
C VAL A 16 1.27 -23.16 35.32
N ALA A 17 1.22 -24.10 34.36
CA ALA A 17 1.98 -24.00 33.13
C ALA A 17 1.39 -22.84 32.30
N LEU A 18 1.90 -21.62 32.52
CA LEU A 18 1.74 -20.52 31.59
C LEU A 18 2.58 -20.85 30.34
N LEU A 19 1.95 -21.55 29.40
CA LEU A 19 2.39 -21.58 28.01
C LEU A 19 2.25 -20.17 27.46
N ALA A 20 3.34 -19.40 27.55
CA ALA A 20 3.52 -18.19 26.76
C ALA A 20 3.52 -18.62 25.29
N SER A 21 2.38 -18.53 24.62
CA SER A 21 2.31 -18.57 23.17
C SER A 21 3.02 -17.31 22.66
N ALA A 22 4.32 -17.40 22.44
CA ALA A 22 5.03 -16.48 21.58
C ALA A 22 4.31 -16.53 20.23
N GLY A 23 3.62 -15.44 19.89
CA GLY A 23 2.80 -15.35 18.69
C GLY A 23 3.65 -15.61 17.46
N SER A 24 3.59 -16.83 16.96
CA SER A 24 4.15 -17.18 15.67
C SER A 24 3.35 -16.44 14.61
N ALA A 25 4.02 -15.86 13.62
CA ALA A 25 3.39 -15.25 12.47
C ALA A 25 2.61 -16.34 11.71
N GLN A 26 1.30 -16.45 11.98
CA GLN A 26 0.43 -17.41 11.30
C GLN A 26 -0.09 -16.79 9.99
N MET A 27 0.05 -17.55 8.91
CA MET A 27 -0.45 -17.24 7.57
C MET A 27 -1.90 -17.74 7.45
N GLN A 28 -2.81 -16.86 7.04
CA GLN A 28 -4.24 -17.19 6.85
C GLN A 28 -4.57 -17.15 5.35
N ALA A 29 -5.35 -18.12 4.86
CA ALA A 29 -5.79 -18.16 3.47
C ALA A 29 -6.80 -17.03 3.18
N LEU A 30 -6.68 -16.40 2.01
CA LEU A 30 -7.32 -15.13 1.69
C LEU A 30 -8.29 -15.23 0.50
N SER A 31 -9.49 -14.64 0.64
CA SER A 31 -10.40 -14.23 -0.45
C SER A 31 -10.39 -12.71 -0.55
N ALA A 32 -10.66 -12.11 -1.73
CA ALA A 32 -10.50 -10.66 -1.93
C ALA A 32 -11.29 -9.77 -0.92
N GLY A 33 -12.48 -10.22 -0.48
CA GLY A 33 -13.24 -9.60 0.59
C GLY A 33 -12.60 -9.79 1.98
N SER A 34 -12.07 -10.99 2.25
CA SER A 34 -11.43 -11.30 3.53
C SER A 34 -10.04 -10.66 3.70
N VAL A 35 -9.33 -10.37 2.61
CA VAL A 35 -8.02 -9.67 2.64
C VAL A 35 -8.16 -8.31 3.25
N MET A 36 -9.09 -7.48 2.76
CA MET A 36 -9.26 -6.10 3.22
C MET A 36 -9.78 -6.01 4.66
N ASP A 37 -10.66 -6.94 5.06
CA ASP A 37 -11.09 -7.05 6.45
C ASP A 37 -9.96 -7.55 7.36
N ALA A 38 -9.12 -8.47 6.88
CA ALA A 38 -7.91 -8.90 7.59
C ALA A 38 -6.87 -7.76 7.69
N VAL A 39 -6.75 -6.90 6.67
CA VAL A 39 -5.89 -5.69 6.66
C VAL A 39 -6.24 -4.75 7.80
N ALA A 40 -7.53 -4.51 8.02
CA ALA A 40 -8.00 -3.61 9.08
C ALA A 40 -7.59 -4.11 10.48
N ARG A 41 -7.60 -5.44 10.70
CA ARG A 41 -7.32 -6.08 11.99
C ARG A 41 -5.84 -6.25 12.32
N LEU A 42 -4.91 -5.94 11.40
CA LEU A 42 -3.48 -6.11 11.66
C LEU A 42 -3.01 -5.23 12.83
N LYS A 43 -2.32 -5.85 13.80
CA LYS A 43 -1.61 -5.15 14.88
C LYS A 43 -0.29 -4.57 14.37
N PRO A 44 0.29 -3.56 15.04
CA PRO A 44 1.59 -3.01 14.65
C PRO A 44 2.66 -4.10 14.49
N GLY A 45 3.38 -4.07 13.37
CA GLY A 45 4.40 -5.06 13.01
C GLY A 45 3.86 -6.29 12.25
N GLN A 46 2.55 -6.48 12.18
CA GLN A 46 1.96 -7.60 11.43
C GLN A 46 1.81 -7.27 9.94
N TYR A 47 1.81 -8.34 9.15
CA TYR A 47 1.66 -8.33 7.69
C TYR A 47 1.04 -9.66 7.22
N ILE A 48 0.53 -9.66 5.99
CA ILE A 48 0.07 -10.83 5.26
C ILE A 48 0.84 -10.90 3.94
N TRP A 49 1.27 -12.08 3.55
CA TRP A 49 2.09 -12.34 2.37
C TRP A 49 1.52 -13.53 1.61
N ALA A 50 1.14 -13.33 0.36
CA ALA A 50 0.57 -14.35 -0.52
C ALA A 50 0.88 -14.04 -2.00
N PRO A 51 2.15 -13.98 -2.42
CA PRO A 51 2.55 -13.67 -3.81
C PRO A 51 2.05 -14.70 -4.83
N GLU A 52 1.81 -15.95 -4.40
CA GLU A 52 1.40 -17.06 -5.25
C GLU A 52 0.01 -16.89 -5.87
N ILE A 53 -0.87 -16.08 -5.27
CA ILE A 53 -2.23 -15.85 -5.80
C ILE A 53 -2.22 -15.02 -7.09
N ALA A 54 -1.13 -14.32 -7.37
CA ALA A 54 -0.87 -13.66 -8.64
C ALA A 54 0.64 -13.76 -8.93
N PRO A 55 1.09 -14.80 -9.67
CA PRO A 55 2.51 -15.08 -9.82
C PRO A 55 3.25 -14.08 -10.72
N GLN A 56 2.54 -13.40 -11.63
CA GLN A 56 3.13 -12.52 -12.64
C GLN A 56 2.27 -11.26 -12.85
N GLY A 57 2.88 -10.24 -13.43
CA GLY A 57 2.19 -9.02 -13.86
C GLY A 57 2.71 -7.74 -13.19
N PRO A 58 2.18 -6.58 -13.62
CA PRO A 58 2.62 -5.29 -13.10
C PRO A 58 2.26 -5.15 -11.62
N MET A 59 3.14 -4.50 -10.87
CA MET A 59 2.96 -4.23 -9.45
C MET A 59 2.66 -2.75 -9.16
N LEU A 60 1.81 -2.55 -8.15
CA LEU A 60 1.47 -1.26 -7.59
C LEU A 60 1.50 -1.37 -6.06
N VAL A 61 2.20 -0.47 -5.39
CA VAL A 61 2.16 -0.37 -3.93
C VAL A 61 1.36 0.86 -3.55
N ILE A 62 0.37 0.69 -2.68
CA ILE A 62 -0.41 1.79 -2.11
C ILE A 62 -0.14 1.86 -0.62
N VAL A 63 0.26 3.03 -0.14
CA VAL A 63 0.50 3.35 1.25
C VAL A 63 -0.54 4.35 1.70
N ASN A 64 -1.29 4.02 2.75
CA ASN A 64 -2.21 4.94 3.39
C ASN A 64 -1.69 5.33 4.76
N ILE A 65 -1.26 6.58 4.90
CA ILE A 65 -0.70 7.09 6.15
C ILE A 65 -1.76 7.42 7.18
N ALA A 66 -3.03 7.59 6.80
CA ALA A 66 -4.11 7.76 7.77
C ALA A 66 -4.36 6.46 8.55
N THR A 67 -4.35 5.32 7.83
CA THR A 67 -4.63 4.00 8.41
C THR A 67 -3.36 3.25 8.84
N GLN A 68 -2.17 3.80 8.53
CA GLN A 68 -0.87 3.16 8.73
C GLN A 68 -0.83 1.75 8.12
N ARG A 69 -1.28 1.65 6.86
CA ARG A 69 -1.31 0.39 6.09
C ARG A 69 -0.66 0.55 4.72
N LEU A 70 -0.09 -0.55 4.25
CA LEU A 70 0.42 -0.75 2.91
C LEU A 70 -0.28 -1.95 2.29
N VAL A 71 -0.68 -1.84 1.03
CA VAL A 71 -1.12 -2.99 0.20
C VAL A 71 -0.28 -3.00 -1.07
N ALA A 72 0.29 -4.16 -1.39
CA ALA A 72 0.95 -4.40 -2.67
C ALA A 72 0.02 -5.22 -3.56
N TYR A 73 -0.31 -4.67 -4.71
CA TYR A 73 -1.10 -5.29 -5.74
C TYR A 73 -0.19 -5.84 -6.84
N ARG A 74 -0.52 -7.02 -7.37
CA ARG A 74 0.00 -7.51 -8.64
C ARG A 74 -1.16 -7.88 -9.54
N ASN A 75 -1.19 -7.31 -10.74
CA ASN A 75 -2.31 -7.48 -11.68
C ASN A 75 -3.68 -7.21 -11.04
N GLY A 76 -3.75 -6.22 -10.12
CA GLY A 76 -4.96 -5.87 -9.38
C GLY A 76 -5.33 -6.78 -8.21
N VAL A 77 -4.60 -7.86 -7.99
CA VAL A 77 -4.81 -8.77 -6.85
C VAL A 77 -3.92 -8.35 -5.68
N PRO A 78 -4.44 -8.15 -4.45
CA PRO A 78 -3.63 -7.78 -3.29
C PRO A 78 -2.79 -8.98 -2.84
N ILE A 79 -1.53 -9.02 -3.26
CA ILE A 79 -0.58 -10.11 -2.94
C ILE A 79 0.10 -9.94 -1.58
N ALA A 80 0.07 -8.74 -1.02
CA ALA A 80 0.65 -8.47 0.27
C ALA A 80 0.01 -7.28 0.97
N VAL A 81 0.01 -7.34 2.29
CA VAL A 81 -0.51 -6.29 3.17
C VAL A 81 0.43 -6.13 4.33
N SER A 82 0.72 -4.91 4.76
CA SER A 82 1.50 -4.67 5.96
C SER A 82 0.99 -3.47 6.76
N THR A 83 1.21 -3.51 8.07
CA THR A 83 1.28 -2.28 8.87
C THR A 83 2.52 -1.47 8.51
N ILE A 84 2.47 -0.16 8.74
CA ILE A 84 3.60 0.74 8.54
C ILE A 84 3.79 1.68 9.73
N SER A 85 4.91 2.41 9.77
CA SER A 85 5.03 3.63 10.55
C SER A 85 5.59 4.77 9.71
N SER A 86 4.75 5.77 9.42
CA SER A 86 5.08 6.93 8.60
C SER A 86 5.73 8.06 9.42
N GLY A 87 5.94 9.21 8.76
CA GLY A 87 6.52 10.41 9.34
C GLY A 87 5.66 11.07 10.43
N LYS A 88 6.29 11.47 11.54
CA LYS A 88 5.66 12.19 12.65
C LYS A 88 5.31 13.64 12.27
N ALA A 89 4.58 14.34 13.15
CA ALA A 89 4.37 15.78 13.04
C ALA A 89 5.72 16.52 12.90
N GLY A 90 5.80 17.50 11.99
CA GLY A 90 7.06 18.18 11.64
C GLY A 90 7.96 17.42 10.65
N HIS A 91 7.69 16.14 10.39
CA HIS A 91 8.43 15.31 9.42
C HIS A 91 7.49 14.43 8.61
N ARG A 92 6.42 15.04 8.07
CA ARG A 92 5.36 14.29 7.38
C ARG A 92 5.90 13.55 6.16
N THR A 93 5.41 12.33 5.96
CA THR A 93 5.60 11.60 4.71
C THR A 93 4.85 12.34 3.58
N PRO A 94 5.48 12.58 2.42
CA PRO A 94 4.83 13.26 1.30
C PRO A 94 3.70 12.41 0.71
N LEU A 95 2.66 13.06 0.21
CA LEU A 95 1.56 12.43 -0.52
C LEU A 95 1.83 12.52 -2.03
N GLY A 96 1.29 11.59 -2.80
CA GLY A 96 1.40 11.59 -4.27
C GLY A 96 1.80 10.24 -4.85
N VAL A 97 2.33 10.28 -6.07
CA VAL A 97 2.73 9.11 -6.85
C VAL A 97 4.24 9.18 -7.05
N PHE A 98 4.94 8.13 -6.63
CA PHE A 98 6.40 8.09 -6.58
C PHE A 98 6.93 6.84 -7.29
N PRO A 99 7.87 6.96 -8.23
CA PRO A 99 8.63 5.80 -8.68
C PRO A 99 9.64 5.36 -7.61
N ILE A 100 10.01 4.09 -7.60
CA ILE A 100 11.19 3.63 -6.87
C ILE A 100 12.45 4.06 -7.63
N LEU A 101 13.16 5.04 -7.07
CA LEU A 101 14.37 5.64 -7.66
C LEU A 101 15.62 4.82 -7.43
N GLN A 102 15.74 4.19 -6.25
CA GLN A 102 16.91 3.44 -5.84
C GLN A 102 16.52 2.29 -4.91
N LYS A 103 17.31 1.22 -4.92
CA LYS A 103 17.15 0.06 -4.05
C LYS A 103 18.49 -0.33 -3.46
N ALA A 104 18.56 -0.54 -2.15
CA ALA A 104 19.75 -1.08 -1.48
C ALA A 104 19.35 -1.93 -0.27
N ALA A 105 19.75 -3.21 -0.28
CA ALA A 105 19.48 -4.15 0.81
C ALA A 105 20.17 -3.73 2.11
N ARG A 106 21.40 -3.20 2.02
CA ARG A 106 22.15 -2.64 3.14
C ARG A 106 22.34 -1.14 2.91
N HIS A 107 21.51 -0.33 3.55
CA HIS A 107 21.61 1.13 3.50
C HIS A 107 21.69 1.73 4.91
N ARG A 108 22.39 2.86 5.02
CA ARG A 108 22.45 3.68 6.22
C ARG A 108 22.17 5.12 5.82
N SER A 109 21.37 5.82 6.62
CA SER A 109 21.04 7.22 6.36
C SER A 109 22.25 8.12 6.57
N SER A 110 22.66 8.85 5.53
CA SER A 110 23.66 9.91 5.65
C SER A 110 23.16 11.12 6.46
N LYS A 111 21.83 11.35 6.49
CA LYS A 111 21.20 12.49 7.19
C LYS A 111 20.90 12.22 8.66
N TYR A 112 20.79 10.95 9.06
CA TYR A 112 20.35 10.55 10.40
C TYR A 112 21.40 9.67 11.08
N SER A 113 22.60 10.22 11.30
CA SER A 113 23.68 9.59 12.07
C SER A 113 23.93 8.11 11.70
N ASN A 114 24.00 7.80 10.41
CA ASN A 114 24.20 6.44 9.90
C ASN A 114 23.15 5.42 10.38
N ALA A 115 21.93 5.87 10.70
CA ALA A 115 20.85 5.00 11.14
C ALA A 115 20.56 3.92 10.08
N PRO A 116 20.42 2.64 10.48
CA PRO A 116 20.21 1.55 9.56
C PRO A 116 18.84 1.66 8.87
N MET A 117 18.85 1.48 7.55
CA MET A 117 17.67 1.44 6.69
C MET A 117 17.72 0.15 5.84
N PRO A 118 17.54 -1.03 6.45
CA PRO A 118 17.62 -2.29 5.71
C PRO A 118 16.52 -2.38 4.65
N TYR A 119 16.86 -2.91 3.47
CA TYR A 119 15.97 -3.05 2.31
C TYR A 119 15.33 -1.73 1.87
N MET A 120 16.16 -0.68 1.81
CA MET A 120 15.76 0.66 1.44
C MET A 120 15.32 0.71 -0.02
N GLN A 121 14.17 1.36 -0.25
CA GLN A 121 13.59 1.65 -1.57
C GLN A 121 13.27 3.16 -1.61
N ARG A 122 14.11 3.95 -2.28
CA ARG A 122 14.02 5.42 -2.30
C ARG A 122 12.89 5.88 -3.22
N LEU A 123 12.09 6.81 -2.72
CA LEU A 123 10.93 7.40 -3.42
C LEU A 123 11.16 8.85 -3.82
N THR A 124 12.02 9.58 -3.10
CA THR A 124 12.34 10.97 -3.41
C THR A 124 13.84 11.21 -3.39
N TRP A 125 14.30 12.15 -4.21
CA TRP A 125 15.71 12.57 -4.22
C TRP A 125 16.18 13.14 -2.89
N TYR A 126 15.28 13.83 -2.17
CA TYR A 126 15.57 14.38 -0.84
C TYR A 126 15.53 13.33 0.30
N GLY A 127 15.31 12.05 -0.02
CA GLY A 127 15.65 10.92 0.87
C GLY A 127 14.50 10.21 1.56
N ILE A 128 13.25 10.37 1.09
CA ILE A 128 12.12 9.57 1.59
C ILE A 128 12.19 8.18 0.96
N ALA A 129 12.01 7.14 1.77
CA ALA A 129 12.11 5.75 1.33
C ALA A 129 11.17 4.83 2.11
N LEU A 130 10.88 3.65 1.54
CA LEU A 130 10.43 2.48 2.29
C LEU A 130 11.65 1.74 2.83
N HIS A 131 11.62 1.26 4.07
CA HIS A 131 12.68 0.40 4.62
C HIS A 131 12.21 -0.33 5.89
N GLY A 132 12.92 -1.38 6.30
CA GLY A 132 12.67 -2.04 7.58
C GLY A 132 12.98 -1.12 8.78
N GLY A 133 12.14 -1.15 9.81
CA GLY A 133 12.36 -0.38 11.03
C GLY A 133 11.35 -0.68 12.15
N SER A 134 11.41 0.10 13.23
CA SER A 134 10.47 -0.01 14.36
C SER A 134 9.09 0.55 14.01
N LEU A 135 8.02 -0.18 14.37
CA LEU A 135 6.62 0.17 14.13
C LEU A 135 5.86 0.28 15.46
N PRO A 136 5.86 1.45 16.12
CA PRO A 136 5.20 1.62 17.42
C PRO A 136 3.66 1.71 17.32
N GLY A 137 3.08 1.55 16.13
CA GLY A 137 1.64 1.64 15.88
C GLY A 137 1.11 3.03 15.54
N TYR A 138 1.98 4.04 15.48
CA TYR A 138 1.66 5.41 15.09
C TYR A 138 2.77 6.02 14.22
N PRO A 139 2.52 7.16 13.54
CA PRO A 139 3.54 7.89 12.78
C PRO A 139 4.68 8.36 13.69
N ALA A 140 5.89 7.86 13.45
CA ALA A 140 7.03 8.12 14.34
C ALA A 140 8.39 8.20 13.61
N SER A 141 8.43 8.13 12.28
CA SER A 141 9.65 8.30 11.50
C SER A 141 9.96 9.78 11.22
N HIS A 142 11.09 10.06 10.59
CA HIS A 142 11.43 11.39 10.04
C HIS A 142 10.99 11.57 8.57
N GLY A 143 9.93 10.84 8.15
CA GLY A 143 9.33 10.96 6.82
C GLY A 143 9.32 9.65 6.04
N CYS A 144 10.31 8.80 6.24
CA CYS A 144 10.35 7.46 5.64
C CYS A 144 9.17 6.59 6.08
N ILE A 145 8.83 5.60 5.27
CA ILE A 145 7.80 4.61 5.58
C ILE A 145 8.52 3.38 6.14
N ARG A 146 8.37 3.16 7.45
CA ARG A 146 8.96 1.99 8.11
C ARG A 146 8.07 0.78 7.94
N LEU A 147 8.68 -0.35 7.58
CA LEU A 147 8.07 -1.65 7.38
C LEU A 147 8.54 -2.63 8.47
N PRO A 148 7.75 -3.68 8.78
CA PRO A 148 8.24 -4.77 9.62
C PRO A 148 9.55 -5.34 9.05
N HIS A 149 10.52 -5.64 9.91
CA HIS A 149 11.83 -6.13 9.47
C HIS A 149 11.76 -7.41 8.63
N ALA A 150 10.81 -8.30 8.92
CA ALA A 150 10.59 -9.53 8.14
C ALA A 150 9.85 -9.27 6.80
N PHE A 151 9.03 -8.22 6.73
CA PHE A 151 8.29 -7.86 5.52
C PHE A 151 9.14 -7.08 4.51
N ALA A 152 10.04 -6.21 5.00
CA ALA A 152 10.91 -5.40 4.16
C ALA A 152 11.71 -6.18 3.10
N PRO A 153 12.37 -7.32 3.40
CA PRO A 153 13.02 -8.13 2.36
C PRO A 153 12.06 -8.73 1.35
N LEU A 154 10.87 -9.16 1.78
CA LEU A 154 9.86 -9.77 0.91
C LEU A 154 9.38 -8.75 -0.13
N LEU A 155 8.93 -7.57 0.34
CA LEU A 155 8.54 -6.49 -0.56
C LEU A 155 9.71 -6.06 -1.45
N PHE A 156 10.93 -5.98 -0.90
CA PHE A 156 12.11 -5.61 -1.69
C PHE A 156 12.40 -6.61 -2.81
N GLY A 157 12.12 -7.91 -2.64
CA GLY A 157 12.27 -8.90 -3.70
C GLY A 157 11.30 -8.71 -4.85
N GLU A 158 10.07 -8.29 -4.56
CA GLU A 158 9.01 -8.17 -5.56
C GLU A 158 8.99 -6.82 -6.30
N THR A 159 9.57 -5.77 -5.72
CA THR A 159 9.56 -4.45 -6.35
C THR A 159 10.78 -4.21 -7.24
N ALA A 160 10.60 -3.42 -8.31
CA ALA A 160 11.66 -3.03 -9.24
C ALA A 160 11.92 -1.52 -9.22
N LEU A 161 13.07 -1.08 -9.77
CA LEU A 161 13.30 0.33 -10.08
C LEU A 161 12.22 0.83 -11.06
N GLY A 162 11.78 2.08 -10.89
CA GLY A 162 10.72 2.69 -11.69
C GLY A 162 9.30 2.25 -11.32
N MET A 163 9.13 1.20 -10.51
CA MET A 163 7.81 0.72 -10.07
C MET A 163 7.10 1.80 -9.23
N THR A 164 5.79 1.92 -9.43
CA THR A 164 4.96 2.95 -8.81
C THR A 164 4.57 2.64 -7.36
N VAL A 165 4.73 3.65 -6.50
CA VAL A 165 4.24 3.70 -5.12
C VAL A 165 3.33 4.91 -4.96
N VAL A 166 2.10 4.70 -4.50
CA VAL A 166 1.12 5.76 -4.25
C VAL A 166 1.00 5.96 -2.74
N ILE A 167 1.15 7.21 -2.28
CA ILE A 167 1.02 7.57 -0.86
C ILE A 167 -0.20 8.48 -0.69
N VAL A 168 -1.15 8.04 0.12
CA VAL A 168 -2.41 8.75 0.39
C VAL A 168 -2.62 8.98 1.88
N ASN A 169 -3.48 9.95 2.21
CA ASN A 169 -3.96 10.21 3.57
C ASN A 169 -5.49 10.14 3.58
N GLN A 170 -6.04 8.93 3.61
CA GLN A 170 -7.49 8.70 3.49
C GLN A 170 -8.03 7.92 4.69
N PRO A 171 -9.06 8.40 5.40
CA PRO A 171 -9.64 7.65 6.52
C PRO A 171 -10.20 6.30 6.04
N ALA A 172 -10.27 5.32 6.94
CA ALA A 172 -10.78 3.96 6.67
C ALA A 172 -12.31 3.89 6.45
N GLU A 173 -13.00 5.02 6.34
CA GLU A 173 -14.46 5.05 6.32
C GLU A 173 -15.05 4.69 4.95
N LEU A 174 -16.06 3.82 4.97
CA LEU A 174 -17.08 3.69 3.93
C LEU A 174 -17.95 4.96 3.94
N ARG A 175 -17.77 5.85 2.96
CA ARG A 175 -18.85 6.77 2.58
C ARG A 175 -19.45 6.27 1.28
N ILE A 176 -20.76 6.13 1.25
CA ILE A 176 -21.50 5.94 0.00
C ILE A 176 -21.47 7.28 -0.72
N ALA A 177 -20.45 7.46 -1.56
CA ALA A 177 -20.40 8.54 -2.54
C ALA A 177 -20.66 7.90 -3.92
N PRO A 178 -21.51 8.50 -4.78
CA PRO A 178 -21.66 8.05 -6.16
C PRO A 178 -20.28 7.94 -6.82
N THR A 179 -20.02 6.87 -7.57
CA THR A 179 -18.80 6.80 -8.38
C THR A 179 -18.84 7.94 -9.39
N PRO A 180 -17.92 8.92 -9.31
CA PRO A 180 -17.89 10.01 -10.26
C PRO A 180 -17.63 9.43 -11.65
N ARG A 181 -18.44 9.81 -12.63
CA ARG A 181 -18.18 9.46 -14.02
C ARG A 181 -17.19 10.47 -14.58
N MET A 182 -16.14 9.99 -15.24
CA MET A 182 -15.42 10.84 -16.16
C MET A 182 -16.38 11.24 -17.27
N ALA A 183 -16.62 12.54 -17.42
CA ALA A 183 -17.50 13.04 -18.46
C ALA A 183 -16.77 12.95 -19.80
N SER A 184 -17.43 12.42 -20.83
CA SER A 184 -16.89 12.41 -22.20
C SER A 184 -16.89 13.80 -22.85
N ALA A 185 -17.43 14.82 -22.16
CA ALA A 185 -17.42 16.19 -22.64
C ALA A 185 -15.97 16.63 -22.87
N ALA A 186 -15.64 16.90 -24.14
CA ALA A 186 -14.32 17.31 -24.61
C ALA A 186 -13.72 18.34 -23.64
N SER A 187 -12.78 17.88 -22.84
CA SER A 187 -12.01 18.73 -21.95
C SER A 187 -11.15 19.63 -22.83
N SER A 188 -11.49 20.90 -22.89
CA SER A 188 -10.79 21.88 -23.71
C SER A 188 -9.39 22.13 -23.15
N GLY A 189 -8.36 21.83 -23.94
CA GLY A 189 -6.95 22.09 -23.63
C GLY A 189 -6.04 21.13 -24.41
N PRO A 190 -4.76 21.48 -24.62
CA PRO A 190 -3.86 20.62 -25.37
C PRO A 190 -3.58 19.34 -24.58
N ALA A 191 -3.82 18.19 -25.20
CA ALA A 191 -3.27 16.93 -24.73
C ALA A 191 -1.79 16.86 -25.14
N ALA A 192 -0.93 16.46 -24.21
CA ALA A 192 0.47 16.15 -24.47
C ALA A 192 0.64 14.63 -24.59
N TRP A 193 1.40 14.19 -25.57
CA TRP A 193 1.75 12.78 -25.75
C TRP A 193 3.17 12.66 -26.27
N HIS A 194 4.04 12.14 -25.41
CA HIS A 194 5.48 12.01 -25.60
C HIS A 194 5.95 10.62 -25.13
N PRO A 195 5.46 9.52 -25.74
CA PRO A 195 5.81 8.15 -25.36
C PRO A 195 7.31 7.84 -25.49
N GLU A 196 8.04 8.61 -26.29
CA GLU A 196 9.48 8.54 -26.49
C GLU A 196 10.30 8.90 -25.24
N LEU A 197 9.75 9.70 -24.32
CA LEU A 197 10.44 10.09 -23.08
C LEU A 197 10.70 8.91 -22.13
N SER A 198 9.93 7.83 -22.29
CA SER A 198 10.12 6.57 -21.55
C SER A 198 9.60 5.44 -22.44
N PRO A 199 10.46 4.73 -23.19
CA PRO A 199 10.03 3.79 -24.23
C PRO A 199 9.38 2.50 -23.71
N SER A 200 9.67 2.10 -22.47
CA SER A 200 9.25 0.82 -21.89
C SER A 200 8.97 0.95 -20.39
N GLY A 201 8.35 -0.06 -19.79
CA GLY A 201 8.08 -0.12 -18.35
C GLY A 201 6.59 0.05 -17.98
N PRO A 202 6.25 -0.10 -16.69
CA PRO A 202 4.89 0.02 -16.20
C PRO A 202 4.31 1.41 -16.47
N VAL A 203 3.06 1.44 -16.93
CA VAL A 203 2.25 2.65 -17.13
C VAL A 203 1.35 2.86 -15.92
N SER A 204 1.27 4.10 -15.45
CA SER A 204 0.33 4.54 -14.41
C SER A 204 -0.45 5.74 -14.93
N ILE A 205 -1.77 5.71 -14.80
CA ILE A 205 -2.63 6.85 -15.11
C ILE A 205 -3.06 7.48 -13.79
N VAL A 206 -2.73 8.76 -13.61
CA VAL A 206 -3.13 9.56 -12.46
C VAL A 206 -4.18 10.55 -12.92
N VAL A 207 -5.35 10.53 -12.31
CA VAL A 207 -6.45 11.42 -12.64
C VAL A 207 -6.71 12.33 -11.46
N SER A 208 -6.39 13.62 -11.59
CA SER A 208 -6.57 14.63 -10.56
C SER A 208 -7.85 15.42 -10.82
N ALA A 209 -8.81 15.29 -9.90
CA ALA A 209 -10.03 16.09 -9.93
C ALA A 209 -9.81 17.54 -9.50
N ALA A 210 -8.87 17.76 -8.57
CA ALA A 210 -8.50 19.10 -8.12
C ALA A 210 -7.85 19.90 -9.25
N ASP A 211 -6.93 19.27 -10.00
CA ASP A 211 -6.20 19.93 -11.07
C ASP A 211 -6.89 19.79 -12.45
N ARG A 212 -8.04 19.08 -12.49
CA ARG A 212 -8.78 18.74 -13.72
C ARG A 212 -7.88 18.21 -14.83
N ARG A 213 -6.95 17.31 -14.47
CA ARG A 213 -5.91 16.80 -15.37
C ARG A 213 -5.66 15.31 -15.15
N MET A 214 -5.55 14.57 -16.25
CA MET A 214 -5.00 13.23 -16.31
C MET A 214 -3.54 13.31 -16.72
N VAL A 215 -2.70 12.49 -16.08
CA VAL A 215 -1.28 12.31 -16.41
C VAL A 215 -1.00 10.83 -16.60
N VAL A 216 -0.33 10.50 -17.70
CA VAL A 216 0.18 9.17 -17.99
C VAL A 216 1.67 9.15 -17.67
N LEU A 217 2.03 8.33 -16.69
CA LEU A 217 3.42 8.12 -16.27
C LEU A 217 3.89 6.76 -16.79
N ARG A 218 5.13 6.69 -17.30
CA ARG A 218 5.83 5.41 -17.55
C ARG A 218 7.19 5.43 -16.87
N ASN A 219 7.45 4.48 -15.97
CA ASN A 219 8.60 4.52 -15.05
C ASN A 219 8.69 5.81 -14.22
N GLY A 220 7.55 6.44 -13.91
CA GLY A 220 7.49 7.73 -13.21
C GLY A 220 7.84 8.96 -14.06
N VAL A 221 8.12 8.80 -15.35
CA VAL A 221 8.25 9.91 -16.31
C VAL A 221 6.88 10.21 -16.90
N GLU A 222 6.46 11.47 -16.90
CA GLU A 222 5.27 11.90 -17.63
C GLU A 222 5.49 11.74 -19.13
N ILE A 223 4.77 10.80 -19.73
CA ILE A 223 4.75 10.56 -21.18
C ILE A 223 3.48 11.08 -21.84
N GLY A 224 2.55 11.63 -21.05
CA GLY A 224 1.38 12.27 -21.60
C GLY A 224 0.51 12.88 -20.52
N SER A 225 -0.35 13.79 -20.96
CA SER A 225 -1.37 14.37 -20.11
C SER A 225 -2.50 14.94 -20.94
N ALA A 226 -3.68 15.00 -20.34
CA ALA A 226 -4.84 15.63 -20.95
C ALA A 226 -5.66 16.33 -19.85
N PRO A 227 -6.34 17.43 -20.15
CA PRO A 227 -7.38 17.92 -19.24
C PRO A 227 -8.46 16.84 -19.07
N VAL A 228 -9.18 16.86 -17.96
CA VAL A 228 -10.30 15.95 -17.71
C VAL A 228 -11.45 16.68 -17.03
N ASN A 229 -12.67 16.33 -17.43
CA ASN A 229 -13.89 16.79 -16.81
C ASN A 229 -14.53 15.67 -15.98
N PHE A 230 -15.10 16.03 -14.84
CA PHE A 230 -15.80 15.09 -13.97
C PHE A 230 -17.26 15.52 -13.86
N GLU A 231 -18.16 14.56 -14.02
CA GLU A 231 -19.54 14.71 -13.60
C GLU A 231 -19.66 14.20 -12.16
N GLY A 232 -20.03 15.11 -11.26
CA GLY A 232 -20.17 14.84 -9.82
C GLY A 232 -18.92 15.22 -9.00
N VAL A 233 -18.94 14.82 -7.73
CA VAL A 233 -17.89 15.17 -6.76
C VAL A 233 -16.90 14.02 -6.61
N VAL A 234 -15.62 14.28 -6.86
CA VAL A 234 -14.52 13.36 -6.51
C VAL A 234 -14.02 13.72 -5.12
N ASP A 235 -14.58 13.08 -4.09
CA ASP A 235 -14.26 13.38 -2.69
C ASP A 235 -13.07 12.56 -2.14
N ARG A 236 -12.54 11.62 -2.93
CA ARG A 236 -11.47 10.70 -2.52
C ARG A 236 -10.61 10.21 -3.68
N VAL A 237 -9.39 9.78 -3.34
CA VAL A 237 -8.50 9.05 -4.24
C VAL A 237 -9.15 7.72 -4.61
N GLN A 238 -9.05 7.37 -5.89
CA GLN A 238 -9.44 6.07 -6.43
C GLN A 238 -8.26 5.51 -7.21
N ALA A 239 -8.08 4.20 -7.15
CA ALA A 239 -7.01 3.52 -7.87
C ALA A 239 -7.65 2.50 -8.82
N TYR A 240 -7.12 2.45 -10.05
CA TYR A 240 -7.53 1.52 -11.08
C TYR A 240 -6.30 0.82 -11.63
N VAL A 241 -6.46 -0.43 -12.03
CA VAL A 241 -5.43 -1.26 -12.64
C VAL A 241 -5.95 -1.78 -13.98
N LEU A 242 -5.11 -1.69 -15.00
CA LEU A 242 -5.42 -2.27 -16.31
C LEU A 242 -5.26 -3.78 -16.22
N ARG A 243 -6.31 -4.52 -16.55
CA ARG A 243 -6.33 -5.99 -16.48
C ARG A 243 -6.12 -6.65 -17.84
N ASP A 244 -6.56 -6.00 -18.90
CA ASP A 244 -6.56 -6.56 -20.25
C ASP A 244 -6.46 -5.44 -21.31
N MET A 245 -5.75 -5.75 -22.38
CA MET A 245 -5.61 -4.98 -23.62
C MET A 245 -5.76 -5.95 -24.79
N THR A 246 -6.99 -6.33 -25.11
CA THR A 246 -7.27 -7.25 -26.23
C THR A 246 -8.01 -6.49 -27.32
N GLY A 247 -7.52 -6.53 -28.56
CA GLY A 247 -8.23 -5.99 -29.72
C GLY A 247 -8.46 -4.47 -29.74
N GLY A 248 -7.73 -3.70 -28.92
CA GLY A 248 -7.94 -2.25 -28.78
C GLY A 248 -8.87 -1.86 -27.62
N ASP A 249 -9.50 -2.83 -26.95
CA ASP A 249 -10.33 -2.61 -25.77
C ASP A 249 -9.48 -2.65 -24.48
N TYR A 250 -9.68 -1.63 -23.63
CA TYR A 250 -9.00 -1.52 -22.34
C TYR A 250 -9.95 -1.90 -21.20
N ARG A 251 -9.62 -2.94 -20.43
CA ARG A 251 -10.40 -3.32 -19.25
C ARG A 251 -9.72 -2.86 -17.97
N TRP A 252 -10.31 -1.87 -17.31
CA TRP A 252 -9.83 -1.33 -16.04
C TRP A 252 -10.65 -1.85 -14.87
N ALA A 253 -9.97 -2.33 -13.82
CA ALA A 253 -10.62 -2.68 -12.56
C ALA A 253 -10.24 -1.70 -11.46
N ARG A 254 -11.23 -1.29 -10.66
CA ARG A 254 -10.99 -0.51 -9.44
C ARG A 254 -10.33 -1.39 -8.39
N VAL A 255 -9.28 -0.89 -7.74
CA VAL A 255 -8.65 -1.54 -6.56
C VAL A 255 -8.94 -0.72 -5.30
N PRO A 256 -9.25 -1.36 -4.16
CA PRO A 256 -9.51 -0.64 -2.93
C PRO A 256 -8.22 -0.04 -2.36
N LEU A 257 -8.33 1.12 -1.70
CA LEU A 257 -7.20 1.68 -0.96
C LEU A 257 -7.01 0.94 0.38
N PRO A 258 -5.80 0.92 0.96
CA PRO A 258 -5.55 0.30 2.26
C PRO A 258 -6.50 0.84 3.34
N GLY A 259 -7.32 -0.05 3.92
CA GLY A 259 -8.34 0.28 4.92
C GLY A 259 -9.75 0.55 4.37
N GLN A 260 -9.96 0.46 3.06
CA GLN A 260 -11.30 0.47 2.47
C GLN A 260 -11.81 -0.96 2.24
N SER A 261 -13.08 -1.22 2.50
CA SER A 261 -13.74 -2.44 2.03
C SER A 261 -13.81 -2.45 0.50
N PRO A 262 -13.71 -3.63 -0.15
CA PRO A 262 -13.91 -3.73 -1.58
C PRO A 262 -15.37 -3.42 -1.88
N ALA A 263 -15.66 -2.22 -2.40
CA ALA A 263 -16.88 -2.01 -3.16
C ALA A 263 -16.83 -2.94 -4.38
N ALA A 264 -17.99 -3.47 -4.80
CA ALA A 264 -18.09 -4.30 -6.00
C ALA A 264 -17.29 -3.67 -7.14
N ALA A 265 -16.41 -4.44 -7.78
CA ALA A 265 -15.64 -3.97 -8.92
C ALA A 265 -16.65 -3.61 -10.02
N THR A 266 -16.95 -2.33 -10.17
CA THR A 266 -17.66 -1.83 -11.34
C THR A 266 -16.62 -1.68 -12.42
N ASP A 267 -16.69 -2.54 -13.44
CA ASP A 267 -15.96 -2.33 -14.68
C ASP A 267 -16.32 -0.94 -15.20
N MET A 268 -15.31 -0.09 -15.44
CA MET A 268 -15.52 1.08 -16.27
C MET A 268 -15.29 0.67 -17.72
N PRO A 269 -16.33 0.62 -18.56
CA PRO A 269 -16.10 0.58 -19.99
C PRO A 269 -15.42 1.90 -20.39
N ALA A 270 -14.15 1.82 -20.79
CA ALA A 270 -13.52 2.93 -21.47
C ALA A 270 -13.96 2.87 -22.93
N SER A 271 -15.02 3.61 -23.31
CA SER A 271 -15.28 3.87 -24.72
C SER A 271 -14.26 4.91 -25.19
N ALA A 272 -13.16 4.46 -25.79
CA ALA A 272 -12.32 5.34 -26.60
C ALA A 272 -13.07 5.61 -27.91
N SER A 273 -13.93 6.63 -27.91
CA SER A 273 -14.47 7.19 -29.15
C SER A 273 -13.68 8.44 -29.49
N GLY A 274 -12.86 8.37 -30.55
CA GLY A 274 -12.15 9.50 -31.14
C GLY A 274 -10.64 9.30 -31.19
#